data_AF-A0A9P8SLW9-F1
#
_entry.id   AF-A0A9P8SLW9-F1
#
_cell.length_a   1.000
_cell.length_b   1.000
_cell.length_c   1.000
_cell.angle_alpha   90.00
_cell.angle_beta   90.00
_cell.angle_gamma   90.00
#
_symmetry.space_group_name_H-M   'P 1'
#
loop_
_entity.id
_entity.type
_entity.pdbx_description
1 polymer ?
#
loop_
_entity_poly.entity_id
_entity_poly.type
_entity_poly.pdbx_seq_one_letter_code
_entity_poly.pdbx_strand_id
1 'polypeptide(L)'
;MTRLDKAQRENPQGSAPFRDRNKQTSSENSLLAQGDGYLRPLLSLSTGEVIEHFPSRAEDVASLSSAQVNRILVELKLDTDGSLKRRRRRLLLACGVTHPVL
;
A
#
# COMPACT_ATOMS: atom_id res chain seq x y z
N MET A 1 3.44 30.28 34.06
CA MET A 1 1.98 30.00 34.09
C MET A 1 1.40 30.39 32.73
N THR A 2 1.54 29.56 31.70
CA THR A 2 0.65 28.46 31.26
C THR A 2 -0.44 28.93 30.31
N ARG A 3 -0.29 28.56 29.02
CA ARG A 3 -1.25 27.86 28.15
C ARG A 3 -0.59 27.74 26.78
N LEU A 4 0.16 26.66 26.58
CA LEU A 4 -0.33 25.42 25.97
C LEU A 4 -0.83 25.63 24.53
N ASP A 5 -0.04 25.09 23.61
CA ASP A 5 -0.50 24.15 22.58
C ASP A 5 -1.50 24.67 21.55
N LYS A 6 -0.96 25.12 20.40
CA LYS A 6 -1.57 24.77 19.10
C LYS A 6 -0.72 24.97 17.85
N ALA A 7 0.59 25.13 17.95
CA ALA A 7 1.46 25.25 16.78
C ALA A 7 2.18 23.94 16.38
N GLN A 8 1.73 22.77 16.85
CA GLN A 8 2.25 21.46 16.44
C GLN A 8 1.43 20.78 15.34
N ARG A 9 0.69 21.53 14.50
CA ARG A 9 -0.28 20.93 13.55
C ARG A 9 0.11 20.96 12.07
N GLU A 10 1.36 21.19 11.74
CA GLU A 10 1.83 21.02 10.36
C GLU A 10 3.18 20.31 10.38
N ASN A 11 3.16 18.97 10.31
CA ASN A 11 4.36 18.19 10.05
C ASN A 11 4.70 18.34 8.54
N PRO A 12 5.77 19.05 8.14
CA PRO A 12 6.07 19.32 6.74
C PRO A 12 6.69 18.11 6.03
N GLN A 13 6.89 16.98 6.71
CA GLN A 13 7.48 15.75 6.16
C GLN A 13 6.42 14.86 5.47
N GLY A 14 5.58 15.48 4.64
CA GLY A 14 4.38 14.90 4.06
C GLY A 14 4.66 13.77 3.06
N SER A 15 4.32 12.53 3.42
CA SER A 15 4.20 11.32 2.58
C SER A 15 5.41 10.87 1.72
N ALA A 16 6.33 11.78 1.35
CA ALA A 16 7.53 11.53 0.55
C ALA A 16 8.42 10.43 1.13
N PRO A 17 8.76 10.42 2.45
CA PRO A 17 9.58 9.34 3.01
C PRO A 17 8.86 7.97 2.94
N PHE A 18 7.53 7.96 3.03
CA PHE A 18 6.74 6.72 2.95
C PHE A 18 6.64 6.22 1.51
N ARG A 19 6.53 7.13 0.53
CA ARG A 19 6.56 6.78 -0.89
C ARG A 19 7.88 6.13 -1.27
N ASP A 20 9.00 6.68 -0.81
CA ASP A 20 10.32 6.13 -1.14
C ASP A 20 10.56 4.78 -0.46
N ARG A 21 10.12 4.61 0.79
CA ARG A 21 10.09 3.30 1.45
C ARG A 21 9.21 2.30 0.70
N ASN A 22 8.00 2.69 0.31
CA ASN A 22 7.11 1.81 -0.45
C ASN A 22 7.69 1.44 -1.81
N LYS A 23 8.41 2.35 -2.49
CA LYS A 23 9.14 2.01 -3.73
C LYS A 23 10.21 0.97 -3.46
N GLN A 24 11.00 1.11 -2.40
CA GLN A 24 12.00 0.11 -2.02
C GLN A 24 11.35 -1.24 -1.73
N THR A 25 10.31 -1.28 -0.88
CA THR A 25 9.57 -2.50 -0.56
C THR A 25 8.94 -3.15 -1.80
N SER A 26 8.39 -2.34 -2.71
CA SER A 26 7.84 -2.79 -3.99
C SER A 26 8.91 -3.44 -4.87
N SER A 27 10.10 -2.86 -4.94
CA SER A 27 11.26 -3.46 -5.63
C SER A 27 11.67 -4.79 -5.01
N GLU A 28 11.71 -4.90 -3.68
CA GLU A 28 12.00 -6.17 -2.98
C GLU A 28 10.93 -7.23 -3.28
N ASN A 29 9.65 -6.84 -3.21
CA ASN A 29 8.53 -7.71 -3.52
C ASN A 29 8.54 -8.19 -4.98
N SER A 30 9.01 -7.36 -5.92
CA SER A 30 9.14 -7.77 -7.33
C SER A 30 10.07 -8.97 -7.53
N LEU A 31 11.10 -9.10 -6.68
CA LEU A 31 12.02 -10.24 -6.67
C LEU A 31 11.37 -11.47 -6.00
N LEU A 32 10.60 -11.25 -4.92
CA LEU A 32 9.96 -12.32 -4.15
C LEU A 32 8.75 -12.94 -4.88
N ALA A 33 7.99 -12.12 -5.60
CA ALA A 33 6.79 -12.53 -6.31
C ALA A 33 7.05 -13.34 -7.59
N GLN A 34 8.31 -13.44 -8.03
CA GLN A 34 8.70 -14.37 -9.11
C GLN A 34 8.77 -15.84 -8.64
N GLY A 35 8.62 -16.10 -7.34
CA GLY A 35 8.45 -17.44 -6.76
C GLY A 35 7.30 -17.49 -5.74
N ASP A 36 7.35 -18.43 -4.80
CA ASP A 36 6.33 -18.59 -3.73
C ASP A 36 6.54 -17.65 -2.53
N GLY A 37 7.20 -16.51 -2.77
CA GLY A 37 7.64 -15.57 -1.75
C GLY A 37 6.49 -14.80 -1.10
N TYR A 38 6.69 -14.44 0.18
CA TYR A 38 5.77 -13.57 0.90
C TYR A 38 6.03 -12.10 0.54
N LEU A 39 4.96 -11.36 0.27
CA LEU A 39 4.99 -9.92 0.12
C LEU A 39 5.27 -9.26 1.46
N ARG A 40 6.21 -8.32 1.45
CA ARG A 40 6.37 -7.34 2.53
C ARG A 40 5.25 -6.30 2.42
N PRO A 41 4.59 -5.97 3.54
CA PRO A 41 3.48 -5.03 3.50
C PRO A 41 3.97 -3.61 3.24
N LEU A 42 3.15 -2.85 2.52
CA LEU A 42 3.40 -1.43 2.27
C LEU A 42 2.92 -0.57 3.44
N LEU A 43 3.49 0.63 3.54
CA LEU A 43 3.07 1.65 4.50
C LEU A 43 1.91 2.47 3.94
N SER A 44 1.01 2.89 4.83
CA SER A 44 0.04 3.94 4.54
C SER A 44 0.78 5.23 4.22
N LEU A 45 0.43 5.87 3.11
CA LEU A 45 0.96 7.20 2.78
C LEU A 45 0.28 8.30 3.61
N SER A 46 -0.78 7.98 4.35
CA SER A 46 -1.47 8.91 5.25
C SER A 46 -0.86 8.91 6.65
N THR A 47 -0.54 7.73 7.20
CA THR A 47 -0.09 7.58 8.59
C THR A 47 1.38 7.19 8.73
N GLY A 48 1.99 6.63 7.67
CA GLY A 48 3.34 6.06 7.72
C GLY A 48 3.43 4.69 8.39
N GLU A 49 2.30 4.14 8.86
CA GLU A 49 2.23 2.82 9.50
C GLU A 49 2.03 1.70 8.48
N VAL A 50 2.30 0.46 8.87
CA VAL A 50 2.00 -0.72 8.05
C VAL A 50 0.50 -0.78 7.78
N ILE A 51 0.12 -0.98 6.51
CA ILE A 51 -1.30 -1.14 6.15
C ILE A 51 -1.83 -2.43 6.80
N GLU A 52 -2.81 -2.29 7.69
CA GLU A 52 -3.44 -3.43 8.37
C GLU A 52 -4.04 -4.41 7.35
N HIS A 53 -4.07 -5.72 7.63
CA HIS A 53 -4.63 -6.73 6.72
C HIS A 53 -4.11 -6.67 5.26
N PHE A 54 -2.84 -6.29 5.09
CA PHE A 54 -2.19 -6.33 3.78
C PHE A 54 -2.00 -7.80 3.32
N PRO A 55 -2.21 -8.11 2.04
CA PRO A 55 -2.03 -9.48 1.52
C PRO A 55 -0.59 -9.96 1.73
N SER A 56 -0.43 -11.18 2.23
CA SER A 56 0.90 -11.74 2.50
C SER A 56 1.50 -12.42 1.27
N ARG A 57 0.68 -12.77 0.27
CA ARG A 57 1.10 -13.33 -1.02
C ARG A 57 0.37 -12.63 -2.18
N ALA A 58 0.93 -12.70 -3.38
CA ALA A 58 0.30 -12.12 -4.57
C ALA A 58 -1.05 -12.77 -4.89
N GLU A 59 -1.17 -14.08 -4.68
CA GLU A 59 -2.41 -14.85 -4.88
C GLU A 59 -3.54 -14.44 -3.92
N ASP A 60 -3.21 -13.98 -2.71
CA ASP A 60 -4.21 -13.51 -1.74
C ASP A 60 -4.98 -12.29 -2.25
N VAL A 61 -4.40 -11.52 -3.18
CA VAL A 61 -5.10 -10.37 -3.77
C VAL A 61 -6.36 -10.81 -4.53
N ALA A 62 -6.39 -12.03 -5.06
CA ALA A 62 -7.56 -12.59 -5.75
C ALA A 62 -8.71 -12.91 -4.80
N SER A 63 -8.45 -13.14 -3.50
CA SER A 63 -9.47 -13.44 -2.49
C SER A 63 -10.00 -12.18 -1.79
N LEU A 64 -9.31 -11.04 -1.88
CA LEU A 64 -9.75 -9.78 -1.25
C LEU A 64 -11.10 -9.29 -1.80
N SER A 65 -12.02 -8.95 -0.89
CA SER A 65 -13.28 -8.30 -1.24
C SER A 65 -13.07 -6.91 -1.86
N SER A 66 -14.09 -6.41 -2.56
CA SER A 66 -14.08 -5.05 -3.15
C SER A 66 -13.78 -3.96 -2.11
N ALA A 67 -14.32 -4.09 -0.89
CA ALA A 67 -14.11 -3.14 0.18
C ALA A 67 -12.65 -3.16 0.68
N GLN A 68 -12.08 -4.36 0.87
CA GLN A 68 -10.68 -4.51 1.30
C GLN A 68 -9.70 -3.94 0.29
N VAL A 69 -9.91 -4.21 -1.01
CA VAL A 69 -9.06 -3.65 -2.08
C VAL A 69 -9.13 -2.13 -2.09
N ASN A 70 -10.33 -1.54 -1.98
CA ASN A 70 -10.49 -0.09 -1.94
C ASN A 70 -9.79 0.55 -0.75
N ARG A 71 -9.96 -0.03 0.44
CA ARG A 71 -9.30 0.48 1.64
C ARG A 71 -7.78 0.53 1.46
N ILE A 72 -7.17 -0.56 0.95
CA ILE A 72 -5.70 -0.59 0.72
C ILE A 72 -5.28 0.46 -0.32
N LEU A 73 -6.02 0.57 -1.44
CA LEU A 73 -5.69 1.56 -2.48
C LEU A 73 -5.79 3.00 -1.95
N VAL A 74 -6.77 3.30 -1.10
CA VAL A 74 -6.91 4.63 -0.46
C VAL A 74 -5.73 4.94 0.47
N GLU A 75 -5.28 3.98 1.27
CA GLU A 75 -4.08 4.14 2.11
C GLU A 75 -2.82 4.43 1.27
N LEU A 76 -2.75 3.84 0.08
CA LEU A 76 -1.68 4.06 -0.91
C LEU A 76 -1.88 5.32 -1.76
N LYS A 77 -2.95 6.10 -1.53
CA LYS A 77 -3.34 7.27 -2.34
C LYS A 77 -3.45 6.93 -3.83
N LEU A 78 -4.00 5.77 -4.14
CA LEU A 78 -4.26 5.29 -5.49
C LEU A 78 -5.75 5.35 -5.80
N ASP A 79 -6.05 5.49 -7.09
CA ASP A 79 -7.40 5.48 -7.62
C ASP A 79 -8.17 4.17 -7.29
N THR A 80 -9.47 4.28 -7.01
CA THR A 80 -10.38 3.16 -6.73
C THR A 80 -11.44 2.97 -7.82
N ASP A 81 -11.32 3.66 -8.95
CA ASP A 81 -12.25 3.51 -10.05
C ASP A 81 -12.06 2.21 -10.82
N GLY A 82 -13.15 1.79 -11.46
CA GLY A 82 -13.23 0.63 -12.33
C GLY A 82 -13.59 -0.69 -11.64
N SER A 83 -13.59 -1.76 -12.44
CA SER A 83 -13.95 -3.09 -11.98
C SER A 83 -13.00 -3.61 -10.90
N LEU A 84 -13.48 -4.56 -10.08
CA LEU A 84 -12.67 -5.21 -9.06
C LEU A 84 -11.37 -5.80 -9.63
N LYS A 85 -11.43 -6.40 -10.84
CA LYS A 85 -10.25 -6.93 -11.53
C LYS A 85 -9.21 -5.84 -11.81
N ARG A 86 -9.63 -4.65 -12.28
CA ARG A 86 -8.71 -3.52 -12.54
C ARG A 86 -8.08 -3.00 -11.25
N ARG A 87 -8.86 -2.87 -10.18
CA ARG A 87 -8.36 -2.46 -8.87
C ARG A 87 -7.38 -3.46 -8.25
N ARG A 88 -7.67 -4.77 -8.33
CA ARG A 88 -6.74 -5.82 -7.89
C ARG A 88 -5.43 -5.78 -8.68
N ARG A 89 -5.50 -5.59 -10.00
CA ARG A 89 -4.30 -5.40 -10.84
C ARG A 89 -3.51 -4.16 -10.39
N ARG A 90 -4.18 -3.05 -10.11
CA ARG A 90 -3.54 -1.83 -9.60
C ARG A 90 -2.83 -2.08 -8.27
N LEU A 91 -3.47 -2.81 -7.34
CA LEU A 91 -2.85 -3.20 -6.08
C LEU A 91 -1.61 -4.07 -6.30
N LEU A 92 -1.69 -5.09 -7.15
CA LEU A 92 -0.55 -5.96 -7.48
C LEU A 92 0.63 -5.19 -8.06
N LEU A 93 0.37 -4.24 -8.97
CA LEU A 93 1.39 -3.36 -9.51
C LEU A 93 2.04 -2.49 -8.43
N ALA A 94 1.26 -1.95 -7.49
CA ALA A 94 1.80 -1.20 -6.35
C ALA A 94 2.70 -2.08 -5.46
N CYS A 95 2.33 -3.35 -5.29
CA CYS A 95 3.14 -4.35 -4.59
C CYS A 95 4.41 -4.77 -5.37
N GLY A 96 4.60 -4.35 -6.63
CA GLY A 96 5.75 -4.75 -7.45
C GLY A 96 5.52 -5.99 -8.29
N VAL A 97 4.28 -6.51 -8.36
CA VAL A 97 3.91 -7.71 -9.12
C VAL A 97 3.46 -7.33 -10.52
N THR A 98 4.34 -7.49 -11.51
CA THR A 98 4.14 -7.01 -12.89
C THR A 98 3.51 -8.04 -13.83
N HIS A 99 3.60 -9.34 -13.51
CA HIS A 99 3.02 -10.43 -14.30
C HIS A 99 2.04 -11.29 -13.48
N PRO A 100 0.93 -10.71 -12.98
CA PRO A 100 0.00 -11.46 -12.16
C PRO A 100 -0.90 -12.37 -13.04
N VAL A 101 -1.03 -13.63 -12.65
CA VAL A 101 -2.04 -14.55 -13.20
C VAL A 101 -3.37 -14.24 -12.49
N LEU A 102 -4.26 -13.47 -13.15
CA LEU A 102 -5.54 -12.98 -12.61
C LEU A 102 -6.76 -13.43 -13.41
#